data_AF-A0AAN0Y2P8-F1
#
_entry.id   AF-A0AAN0Y2P8-F1
#
_cell.length_a   1.000
_cell.length_b   1.000
_cell.length_c   1.000
_cell.angle_alpha   90.00
_cell.angle_beta   90.00
_cell.angle_gamma   90.00
#
_symmetry.space_group_name_H-M   'P 1'
#
loop_
_entity.id
_entity.type
_entity.pdbx_description
1 polymer ?
#
loop_
_entity_poly.entity_id
_entity_poly.type
_entity_poly.pdbx_seq_one_letter_code
_entity_poly.pdbx_strand_id
1 'polypeptide(L)'
;MNKSQFEHWSKTRTKGFLQYVLFNSISILFVVFAIRFIVHSINSDEVSMIDFIFEQLLEMVVILLVLPFSFWCSWVIQEARYEKEKDKK
;
A
#
# COMPACT_ATOMS: atom_id res chain seq x y z
N MET A 1 -13.71 10.91 13.61
CA MET A 1 -13.20 9.53 13.74
C MET A 1 -14.10 8.85 14.78
N ASN A 2 -14.18 7.51 14.81
CA ASN A 2 -14.86 6.82 15.90
C ASN A 2 -13.82 6.28 16.91
N LYS A 3 -14.26 5.84 18.09
CA LYS A 3 -13.34 5.37 19.16
C LYS A 3 -12.38 4.27 18.68
N SER A 4 -12.88 3.30 17.91
CA SER A 4 -12.07 2.19 17.37
C SER A 4 -11.00 2.69 16.39
N GLN A 5 -11.38 3.57 15.45
CA GLN A 5 -10.45 4.20 14.52
C GLN A 5 -9.43 5.08 15.24
N PHE A 6 -9.83 5.79 16.30
CA PHE A 6 -8.92 6.61 17.11
C PHE A 6 -7.86 5.75 17.80
N GLU A 7 -8.27 4.67 18.46
CA GLU A 7 -7.34 3.75 19.12
C GLU A 7 -6.43 3.05 18.11
N HIS A 8 -6.97 2.65 16.96
CA HIS A 8 -6.19 2.05 15.89
C HIS A 8 -5.15 3.04 15.34
N TRP A 9 -5.57 4.25 14.94
CA TRP A 9 -4.67 5.27 14.40
C TRP A 9 -3.62 5.71 15.43
N SER A 10 -3.99 5.82 16.71
CA SER A 10 -3.07 6.11 17.80
C SER A 10 -1.90 5.11 17.87
N LYS A 11 -2.17 3.81 17.62
CA LYS A 11 -1.13 2.77 17.55
C LYS A 11 -0.37 2.79 16.23
N THR A 12 -1.04 3.08 15.13
CA THR A 12 -0.42 3.11 13.80
C THR A 12 0.56 4.27 13.66
N ARG A 13 0.23 5.45 14.19
CA ARG A 13 1.07 6.64 14.07
C ARG A 13 2.40 6.55 14.82
N THR A 14 2.51 5.74 15.89
CA THR A 14 3.77 5.56 16.63
C THR A 14 4.85 4.85 15.82
N LYS A 15 4.46 4.09 14.79
CA LYS A 15 5.39 3.48 13.83
C LYS A 15 5.99 4.50 12.85
N GLY A 16 5.41 5.70 12.78
CA GLY A 16 5.90 6.79 11.97
C GLY A 16 5.42 6.76 10.52
N PHE A 17 5.52 7.94 9.90
CA PHE A 17 5.04 8.21 8.55
C PHE A 17 5.68 7.29 7.50
N LEU A 18 7.01 7.22 7.50
CA LEU A 18 7.76 6.48 6.47
C LEU A 18 7.41 4.99 6.50
N GLN A 19 7.34 4.39 7.69
CA GLN A 19 6.96 3.00 7.84
C GLN A 19 5.53 2.75 7.35
N TYR A 20 4.58 3.64 7.66
CA TYR A 20 3.22 3.52 7.16
C TYR A 20 3.17 3.56 5.63
N VAL A 21 3.80 4.56 5.00
CA VAL A 21 3.75 4.72 3.54
C VAL A 21 4.43 3.55 2.83
N LEU A 22 5.67 3.21 3.22
CA LEU A 22 6.42 2.15 2.57
C LEU A 22 5.78 0.78 2.79
N PHE A 23 5.40 0.45 4.02
CA PHE A 23 4.86 -0.88 4.32
C PHE A 23 3.55 -1.13 3.59
N ASN A 24 2.64 -0.15 3.56
CA ASN A 24 1.39 -0.30 2.81
C ASN A 24 1.62 -0.34 1.30
N SER A 25 2.52 0.49 0.76
CA SER A 25 2.83 0.50 -0.68
C SER A 25 3.45 -0.81 -1.14
N ILE A 26 4.47 -1.31 -0.42
CA ILE A 26 5.14 -2.56 -0.71
C ILE A 26 4.19 -3.75 -0.53
N SER A 27 3.33 -3.73 0.50
CA SER A 27 2.34 -4.79 0.71
C SER A 27 1.38 -4.91 -0.47
N ILE A 28 0.85 -3.80 -0.99
CA ILE A 28 -0.01 -3.84 -2.18
C ILE A 28 0.77 -4.31 -3.40
N LEU A 29 1.98 -3.78 -3.62
CA LEU A 29 2.83 -4.21 -4.74
C LEU A 29 3.06 -5.72 -4.73
N PHE A 30 3.38 -6.28 -3.55
CA PHE A 30 3.58 -7.71 -3.36
C PHE A 30 2.31 -8.51 -3.63
N VAL A 31 1.15 -8.06 -3.13
CA VAL A 31 -0.13 -8.73 -3.39
C VAL A 31 -0.46 -8.73 -4.89
N VAL A 32 -0.31 -7.60 -5.57
CA VAL A 32 -0.56 -7.49 -7.01
C VAL A 32 0.38 -8.41 -7.78
N PHE A 33 1.67 -8.41 -7.47
CA PHE A 33 2.65 -9.29 -8.10
C PHE A 33 2.32 -10.77 -7.85
N ALA A 34 1.99 -11.15 -6.62
CA ALA A 34 1.67 -12.52 -6.26
C ALA A 34 0.43 -13.03 -7.01
N ILE A 35 -0.64 -12.23 -7.11
CA ILE A 35 -1.85 -12.60 -7.86
C ILE A 35 -1.50 -12.85 -9.33
N ARG A 36 -0.75 -11.93 -9.95
CA ARG A 36 -0.36 -12.05 -11.36
C ARG A 36 0.54 -13.25 -11.60
N PHE A 37 1.46 -13.52 -10.68
CA PHE A 37 2.33 -14.68 -10.74
C PHE A 37 1.55 -16.00 -10.64
N ILE A 38 0.55 -16.08 -9.75
CA ILE A 38 -0.33 -17.25 -9.63
C ILE A 38 -1.11 -17.45 -10.94
N VAL A 39 -1.70 -16.38 -11.49
CA VAL A 39 -2.44 -16.44 -12.76
C VAL A 39 -1.55 -16.90 -13.91
N HIS A 40 -0.33 -16.37 -14.00
CA HIS A 40 0.62 -16.79 -15.02
C HIS A 40 1.02 -18.26 -14.87
N SER A 41 1.30 -18.71 -13.64
CA SER A 41 1.70 -20.08 -13.35
C SER A 41 0.63 -21.11 -13.76
N ILE A 42 -0.66 -20.76 -13.60
CA ILE A 42 -1.79 -21.64 -13.97
C ILE A 42 -1.98 -21.72 -15.50
N ASN A 43 -1.64 -20.67 -16.25
CA ASN A 43 -1.89 -20.55 -17.70
C ASN A 43 -0.62 -20.70 -18.55
N SER A 44 0.44 -21.32 -18.01
CA SER A 44 1.83 -21.16 -18.46
C SER A 44 2.24 -21.88 -19.77
N ASP A 45 1.29 -22.25 -20.63
CA ASP A 45 1.60 -22.95 -21.89
C ASP A 45 2.24 -22.06 -22.97
N GLU A 46 2.16 -20.72 -22.87
CA GLU A 46 2.52 -19.82 -24.00
C GLU A 46 3.57 -18.73 -23.73
N VAL A 47 3.87 -18.37 -22.48
CA VAL A 47 4.74 -17.20 -22.17
C VAL A 47 5.87 -17.60 -21.22
N SER A 48 7.11 -17.22 -21.55
CA SER A 48 8.26 -17.49 -20.69
C SER A 48 8.22 -16.64 -19.42
N MET A 49 8.79 -17.16 -18.33
CA MET A 49 8.86 -16.43 -17.06
C MET A 49 9.63 -15.09 -17.17
N ILE A 50 10.61 -15.02 -18.07
CA ILE A 50 11.38 -13.79 -18.31
C ILE A 50 10.48 -12.73 -18.94
N ASP A 51 9.73 -13.10 -19.99
CA ASP A 51 8.82 -12.19 -20.68
C ASP A 51 7.73 -11.68 -19.74
N PHE A 52 7.18 -12.57 -18.89
CA PHE A 52 6.25 -12.18 -17.83
C PHE A 52 6.85 -11.10 -16.92
N ILE A 53 8.08 -11.28 -16.41
CA ILE A 53 8.71 -10.29 -15.53
C ILE A 53 8.89 -8.95 -16.24
N PHE A 54 9.29 -8.95 -17.51
CA PHE A 54 9.48 -7.73 -18.29
C PHE A 54 8.16 -6.99 -18.55
N GLU A 55 7.09 -7.71 -18.88
CA GLU A 55 5.75 -7.13 -19.05
C GLU A 55 5.25 -6.49 -17.75
N GLN A 56 5.50 -7.14 -16.61
CA GLN A 56 5.08 -6.62 -15.30
C GLN A 56 5.88 -5.41 -14.85
N LEU A 57 7.12 -5.22 -15.31
CA LEU A 57 8.03 -4.20 -14.81
C LEU A 57 7.43 -2.79 -14.91
N LEU A 58 6.88 -2.42 -16.07
CA LEU A 58 6.36 -1.07 -16.31
C LEU A 58 5.17 -0.77 -15.39
N GLU A 59 4.26 -1.73 -15.23
CA GLU A 59 3.12 -1.60 -14.33
C GLU A 59 3.55 -1.51 -12.86
N MET A 60 4.53 -2.31 -12.44
CA MET A 60 5.06 -2.27 -11.08
C MET A 60 5.74 -0.93 -10.77
N VAL A 61 6.44 -0.34 -11.73
CA VAL A 61 7.02 1.01 -11.60
C VAL A 61 5.94 2.06 -11.41
N VAL A 62 4.85 2.01 -12.20
CA VAL A 62 3.72 2.94 -12.04
C VAL A 62 3.09 2.80 -10.66
N ILE A 63 2.84 1.56 -10.21
CA ILE A 63 2.29 1.28 -8.87
C ILE A 63 3.20 1.84 -7.78
N LEU A 64 4.52 1.62 -7.90
CA LEU A 64 5.52 2.10 -6.94
C LEU A 64 5.60 3.63 -6.90
N LEU A 65 5.30 4.32 -8.00
CA LEU A 65 5.24 5.78 -8.03
C LEU A 65 3.93 6.33 -7.47
N VAL A 66 2.79 5.67 -7.68
CA VAL A 66 1.47 6.21 -7.31
C VAL A 66 1.07 5.88 -5.86
N LEU A 67 1.36 4.65 -5.40
CA LEU A 67 0.93 4.19 -4.07
C LEU A 67 1.53 5.02 -2.92
N PRO A 68 2.83 5.38 -2.92
CA PRO A 68 3.38 6.17 -1.82
C PRO A 68 2.68 7.52 -1.65
N PHE A 69 2.32 8.19 -2.76
CA PHE A 69 1.56 9.44 -2.71
C PHE A 69 0.14 9.22 -2.17
N SER A 70 -0.50 8.12 -2.55
CA SER A 70 -1.84 7.78 -2.09
C SER A 70 -1.87 7.50 -0.58
N PHE A 71 -0.88 6.78 -0.06
CA PHE A 71 -0.72 6.55 1.37
C PHE A 71 -0.24 7.79 2.13
N TRP A 72 0.54 8.65 1.50
CA TRP A 72 0.88 9.95 2.07
C TRP A 72 -0.36 10.82 2.26
N CYS A 73 -1.20 10.98 1.24
CA CYS A 73 -2.47 11.70 1.36
C CYS A 73 -3.36 11.09 2.45
N SER A 74 -3.45 9.75 2.51
CA SER A 74 -4.20 9.05 3.54
C SER A 74 -3.67 9.33 4.95
N TRP A 75 -2.34 9.35 5.12
CA TRP A 75 -1.71 9.69 6.40
C TRP A 75 -2.06 11.12 6.83
N VAL A 76 -1.90 12.10 5.94
CA VAL A 76 -2.20 13.51 6.25
C VAL A 76 -3.67 13.69 6.65
N ILE A 77 -4.60 13.05 5.94
CA ILE A 77 -6.02 13.12 6.27
C ILE A 77 -6.31 12.48 7.64
N GLN A 78 -5.71 11.33 7.94
CA GLN A 78 -5.93 10.66 9.22
C GLN A 78 -5.30 11.43 10.39
N GLU A 79 -4.12 12.01 10.20
CA GLU A 79 -3.47 12.82 11.24
C GLU A 79 -4.28 14.10 11.54
N ALA A 80 -4.75 14.80 10.51
CA ALA A 80 -5.61 15.97 10.68
C ALA A 80 -6.94 15.63 11.38
N ARG A 81 -7.49 14.42 11.15
CA ARG A 81 -8.69 13.94 11.86
C ARG A 81 -8.39 13.56 13.31
N TYR A 82 -7.22 12.96 13.56
CA TYR A 82 -6.77 12.58 14.89
C TYR A 82 -6.55 13.80 15.78
N GLU A 83 -5.84 14.82 15.29
CA GLU A 83 -5.61 16.07 16.04
C GLU A 83 -6.92 16.75 16.43
N LYS A 84 -7.86 16.90 15.49
CA LYS A 84 -9.19 17.48 15.76
C LYS A 84 -9.99 16.73 16.81
N GLU A 85 -9.75 15.44 16.99
CA GLU A 85 -10.48 14.60 17.95
C GLU A 85 -9.75 14.46 19.28
N LYS A 86 -8.42 14.54 19.26
CA LYS A 86 -7.57 14.64 20.44
C LYS A 86 -7.91 15.90 21.22
N ASP A 87 -8.09 17.04 20.55
CA ASP A 87 -8.37 18.32 21.21
C ASP A 87 -9.80 18.41 21.81
N LYS A 88 -10.68 17.46 21.46
CA LYS A 88 -12.06 17.38 21.97
C LYS A 88 -12.21 16.46 23.19
N LYS A 89 -11.17 15.72 23.55
CA LYS A 89 -11.13 14.80 24.69
C LYS A 89 -10.24 15.35 25.78
#